data_AF-A0A7Z6WIK0-F1
#
_entry.id   AF-A0A7Z6WIK0-F1
#
_cell.length_a   1.000
_cell.length_b   1.000
_cell.length_c   1.000
_cell.angle_alpha   90.00
_cell.angle_beta   90.00
_cell.angle_gamma   90.00
#
_symmetry.space_group_name_H-M   'P 1'
#
loop_
_entity.id
_entity.type
_entity.pdbx_description
1 polymer ?
#
loop_
_entity_poly.entity_id
_entity_poly.type
_entity_poly.pdbx_seq_one_letter_code
_entity_poly.pdbx_strand_id
1 'polypeptide(L)'
;MLRMKRSQCVDNKQHNTSMISLLQYLFSILVILVHSGRLFSQDVIHFTFKSFLGRMAVPYFLICTAFFLRGRIQQGLCNHSYFRKLIKKYSMWTIIYLPYGYFFFESLNIAKIYLLPGFIVALLYLGMLHTLWYIPAVILGWIIIQGLLKYVGTRGTFITVVVLYCIGAVETYSVFVQSTKFYPLMSTYMSIFQTTRNGLFYTPVYLLAGYLLYDYFNTDLFTKSRGLKYILFLLLLALENVLIYFNQGLDKNFFLLAPLCAVFLFNWSIRTSLFK
;
A
#
# COMPACT_ATOMS: atom_id res chain seq x y z
N MET A 1 1.82 16.56 -27.99
CA MET A 1 3.25 16.35 -27.74
C MET A 1 3.73 17.42 -26.75
N LEU A 2 3.44 17.24 -25.46
CA LEU A 2 3.78 18.23 -24.43
C LEU A 2 5.25 18.02 -24.02
N ARG A 3 6.08 19.01 -24.33
CA ARG A 3 7.49 19.10 -23.99
C ARG A 3 7.61 19.06 -22.46
N MET A 4 7.86 17.88 -21.91
CA MET A 4 8.23 17.72 -20.51
C MET A 4 9.48 18.57 -20.29
N LYS A 5 9.34 19.62 -19.48
CA LYS A 5 10.44 20.41 -18.95
C LYS A 5 11.46 19.39 -18.42
N ARG A 6 12.66 19.39 -19.01
CA ARG A 6 13.81 18.60 -18.57
C ARG A 6 14.05 19.02 -17.12
N SER A 7 13.46 18.30 -16.17
CA SER A 7 13.78 18.46 -14.76
C SER A 7 15.28 18.19 -14.68
N GLN A 8 16.02 19.19 -14.21
CA GLN A 8 17.46 19.14 -14.01
C GLN A 8 17.86 17.74 -13.55
N CYS A 9 18.85 17.18 -14.24
CA CYS A 9 19.57 15.98 -13.85
C CYS A 9 19.62 15.96 -12.33
N VAL A 10 18.97 14.96 -11.70
CA VAL A 10 18.91 14.85 -10.24
C VAL A 10 20.35 14.73 -9.79
N ASP A 11 20.86 15.88 -9.34
CA ASP A 11 22.20 16.03 -8.83
C ASP A 11 22.41 14.98 -7.76
N ASN A 12 23.59 14.38 -7.75
CA ASN A 12 23.97 13.14 -7.07
C ASN A 12 23.97 13.29 -5.53
N LYS A 13 22.89 13.81 -4.93
CA LYS A 13 22.65 13.83 -3.49
C LYS A 13 22.32 12.40 -3.09
N GLN A 14 23.36 11.71 -2.65
CA GLN A 14 23.39 10.39 -2.03
C GLN A 14 22.11 10.16 -1.20
N HIS A 15 21.16 9.46 -1.82
CA HIS A 15 19.95 8.99 -1.14
C HIS A 15 20.41 8.11 0.01
N ASN A 16 19.83 8.31 1.20
CA ASN A 16 20.17 7.47 2.35
C ASN A 16 19.48 6.09 2.21
N THR A 17 20.06 5.25 1.37
CA THR A 17 19.57 3.89 1.10
C THR A 17 19.75 2.97 2.30
N SER A 18 20.75 3.25 3.16
CA SER A 18 20.97 2.54 4.42
C SER A 18 19.77 2.66 5.35
N MET A 19 19.30 3.89 5.60
CA MET A 19 18.13 4.13 6.44
C MET A 19 16.85 3.54 5.84
N ILE A 20 16.67 3.64 4.51
CA ILE A 20 15.54 3.00 3.84
C ILE A 20 15.57 1.49 4.06
N SER A 21 16.73 0.86 3.91
CA SER A 21 16.90 -0.59 4.07
C SER A 21 16.65 -1.03 5.52
N LEU A 22 17.13 -0.26 6.50
CA LEU A 22 16.86 -0.50 7.92
C LEU A 22 15.35 -0.46 8.21
N LEU A 23 14.65 0.57 7.75
CA LEU A 23 13.20 0.66 7.92
C LEU A 23 12.48 -0.47 7.20
N GLN A 24 12.93 -0.86 5.99
CA GLN A 24 12.35 -2.00 5.29
C GLN A 24 12.52 -3.31 6.07
N TYR A 25 13.68 -3.51 6.70
CA TYR A 25 13.93 -4.67 7.55
C TYR A 25 13.01 -4.67 8.79
N LEU A 26 12.92 -3.54 9.51
CA LEU A 26 12.03 -3.39 10.66
C LEU A 26 10.56 -3.60 10.28
N PHE A 27 10.12 -3.04 9.14
CA PHE A 27 8.77 -3.25 8.63
C PHE A 27 8.52 -4.69 8.20
N SER A 28 9.52 -5.40 7.71
CA SER A 28 9.39 -6.83 7.38
C SER A 28 9.12 -7.67 8.64
N ILE A 29 9.79 -7.36 9.76
CA ILE A 29 9.49 -7.97 11.06
C ILE A 29 8.06 -7.63 11.49
N LEU A 30 7.65 -6.36 11.36
CA LEU A 30 6.29 -5.94 11.71
C LEU A 30 5.22 -6.65 10.87
N VAL A 31 5.45 -6.92 9.58
CA VAL A 31 4.53 -7.72 8.75
C VAL A 31 4.34 -9.13 9.31
N ILE A 32 5.42 -9.78 9.77
CA ILE A 32 5.34 -11.09 10.43
C ILE A 32 4.49 -11.00 11.70
N LEU A 33 4.70 -9.97 12.51
CA LEU A 33 3.92 -9.74 13.75
C LEU A 33 2.44 -9.45 13.46
N VAL A 34 2.12 -8.77 12.35
CA VAL A 34 0.73 -8.51 11.93
C VAL A 34 -0.01 -9.80 11.57
N HIS A 35 0.68 -10.79 11.02
CA HIS A 35 0.09 -12.09 10.69
C HIS A 35 0.24 -13.14 11.81
N SER A 36 0.90 -12.78 12.90
CA SER A 36 0.94 -13.58 14.12
C SER A 36 -0.39 -13.44 14.89
N GLY A 37 -0.57 -14.25 15.93
CA GLY A 37 -1.75 -14.21 16.81
C GLY A 37 -1.85 -12.92 17.63
N ARG A 38 -2.34 -13.04 18.87
CA ARG A 38 -2.36 -11.93 19.81
C ARG A 38 -0.94 -11.66 20.32
N LEU A 39 -0.46 -10.43 20.13
CA LEU A 39 0.90 -10.03 20.52
C LEU A 39 1.02 -9.63 22.00
N PHE A 40 -0.03 -9.04 22.56
CA PHE A 40 -0.03 -8.48 23.91
C PHE A 40 -1.36 -8.76 24.61
N SER A 41 -1.31 -8.95 25.93
CA SER A 41 -2.52 -9.16 26.75
C SER A 41 -3.37 -7.90 26.84
N GLN A 42 -2.78 -6.70 26.84
CA GLN A 42 -3.53 -5.44 26.86
C GLN A 42 -4.05 -5.07 25.46
N ASP A 43 -5.35 -4.78 25.34
CA ASP A 43 -6.00 -4.49 24.05
C ASP A 43 -5.44 -3.25 23.36
N VAL A 44 -5.19 -2.17 24.11
CA VAL A 44 -4.65 -0.91 23.56
C VAL A 44 -3.27 -1.12 22.95
N ILE A 45 -2.38 -1.82 23.67
CA ILE A 45 -1.03 -2.12 23.18
C ILE A 45 -1.10 -3.06 21.98
N HIS A 46 -1.91 -4.12 22.07
CA HIS A 46 -2.12 -5.05 20.97
C HIS A 46 -2.58 -4.33 19.70
N PHE A 47 -3.60 -3.48 19.83
CA PHE A 47 -4.15 -2.72 18.73
C PHE A 47 -3.13 -1.75 18.14
N THR A 48 -2.38 -1.04 18.98
CA THR A 48 -1.36 -0.07 18.54
C THR A 48 -0.25 -0.74 17.74
N PHE A 49 0.29 -1.86 18.22
CA PHE A 49 1.36 -2.56 17.50
C PHE A 49 0.85 -3.22 16.21
N LYS A 50 -0.31 -3.86 16.24
CA LYS A 50 -0.81 -4.67 15.13
C LYS A 50 -1.57 -3.86 14.09
N SER A 51 -2.44 -2.96 14.52
CA SER A 51 -3.36 -2.22 13.64
C SER A 51 -2.84 -0.85 13.23
N PHE A 52 -1.94 -0.24 14.02
CA PHE A 52 -1.33 1.04 13.69
C PHE A 52 0.09 0.87 13.14
N LEU A 53 1.06 0.49 13.97
CA LEU A 53 2.47 0.43 13.56
C LEU A 53 2.71 -0.61 12.46
N GLY A 54 2.17 -1.81 12.64
CA GLY A 54 2.36 -2.90 11.69
C GLY A 54 1.73 -2.64 10.32
N ARG A 55 0.59 -1.95 10.26
CA ARG A 55 -0.10 -1.66 9.00
C ARG A 55 0.55 -0.54 8.19
N MET A 56 1.53 0.19 8.75
CA MET A 56 2.34 1.16 8.01
C MET A 56 3.41 0.53 7.11
N ALA A 57 3.70 -0.76 7.27
CA ALA A 57 4.70 -1.47 6.47
C ALA A 57 4.37 -1.47 4.97
N VAL A 58 3.15 -1.86 4.60
CA VAL A 58 2.74 -1.94 3.19
C VAL A 58 2.72 -0.56 2.52
N PRO A 59 2.12 0.50 3.11
CA PRO A 59 2.24 1.87 2.61
C PRO A 59 3.68 2.28 2.33
N TYR A 60 4.59 2.01 3.26
CA TYR A 60 6.00 2.36 3.12
C TYR A 60 6.66 1.60 1.96
N PHE A 61 6.41 0.30 1.82
CA PHE A 61 6.94 -0.50 0.70
C PHE A 61 6.42 -0.04 -0.66
N LEU A 62 5.15 0.34 -0.76
CA LEU A 62 4.54 0.86 -1.98
C LEU A 62 5.16 2.20 -2.40
N ILE A 63 5.32 3.13 -1.46
CA ILE A 63 5.95 4.43 -1.73
C ILE A 63 7.42 4.25 -2.13
N CYS A 64 8.18 3.42 -1.42
CA CYS A 64 9.55 3.06 -1.80
C CYS A 64 9.61 2.56 -3.25
N THR A 65 8.74 1.60 -3.58
CA THR A 65 8.67 0.96 -4.90
C THR A 65 8.40 1.99 -5.99
N ALA A 66 7.36 2.81 -5.81
CA ALA A 66 6.98 3.81 -6.81
C ALA A 66 8.04 4.91 -6.98
N PHE A 67 8.65 5.40 -5.89
CA PHE A 67 9.69 6.42 -5.94
C PHE A 67 10.88 5.97 -6.81
N PHE A 68 11.41 4.77 -6.55
CA PHE A 68 12.55 4.25 -7.31
C PHE A 68 12.18 3.85 -8.74
N LEU A 69 10.97 3.31 -8.97
CA LEU A 69 10.49 3.03 -10.33
C LEU A 69 10.34 4.31 -11.16
N ARG A 70 9.85 5.40 -10.55
CA ARG A 70 9.77 6.71 -11.21
C ARG A 70 11.15 7.25 -11.56
N GLY A 71 12.13 7.12 -10.65
CA GLY A 71 13.51 7.51 -10.95
C GLY A 71 14.13 6.75 -12.13
N ARG A 72 13.86 5.45 -12.24
CA ARG A 72 14.29 4.66 -13.40
C ARG A 72 13.66 5.13 -14.71
N ILE A 73 12.36 5.46 -14.70
CA ILE A 73 11.67 6.01 -15.88
C ILE A 73 12.32 7.31 -16.33
N GLN A 74 12.64 8.21 -15.40
CA GLN A 74 13.27 9.50 -15.70
C GLN A 74 14.70 9.35 -16.24
N GLN A 75 15.38 8.26 -15.89
CA GLN A 75 16.67 7.87 -16.47
C GLN A 75 16.53 7.13 -17.82
N GLY A 76 15.31 6.98 -18.37
CA GLY A 76 15.06 6.26 -19.62
C GLY A 76 15.17 4.73 -19.51
N LEU A 77 15.21 4.18 -18.29
CA LEU A 77 15.37 2.75 -18.06
C LEU A 77 14.02 2.02 -18.11
N CYS A 78 14.00 0.87 -18.79
CA CYS A 78 12.82 0.02 -18.86
C CYS A 78 12.51 -0.65 -17.50
N ASN A 79 11.25 -0.52 -17.05
CA ASN A 79 10.78 -1.17 -15.82
C ASN A 79 10.45 -2.66 -15.99
N HIS A 80 10.44 -3.19 -17.22
CA HIS A 80 10.13 -4.60 -17.50
C HIS A 80 11.02 -5.56 -16.72
N SER A 81 12.31 -5.24 -16.55
CA SER A 81 13.24 -6.06 -15.77
C SER A 81 12.84 -6.16 -14.28
N TYR A 82 12.31 -5.08 -13.70
CA TYR A 82 11.80 -5.09 -12.32
C TYR A 82 10.58 -6.01 -12.20
N PHE A 83 9.56 -5.79 -13.03
CA PHE A 83 8.34 -6.59 -12.98
C PHE A 83 8.58 -8.05 -13.32
N ARG A 84 9.51 -8.37 -14.24
CA ARG A 84 9.90 -9.76 -14.53
C ARG A 84 10.51 -10.43 -13.30
N LYS A 85 11.40 -9.75 -12.56
CA LYS A 85 11.96 -10.28 -11.30
C LYS A 85 10.87 -10.44 -10.23
N LEU A 86 9.94 -9.48 -10.13
CA LEU A 86 8.83 -9.52 -9.19
C LEU A 86 7.88 -10.70 -9.47
N ILE A 87 7.49 -10.89 -10.73
CA ILE A 87 6.66 -12.03 -11.18
C ILE A 87 7.39 -13.35 -10.93
N LYS A 88 8.69 -13.46 -11.26
CA LYS A 88 9.46 -14.69 -11.00
C LYS A 88 9.46 -15.06 -9.51
N LYS A 89 9.66 -14.09 -8.62
CA LYS A 89 9.58 -14.32 -7.17
C LYS A 89 8.16 -14.75 -6.76
N TYR A 90 7.14 -14.09 -7.29
CA TYR A 90 5.75 -14.42 -7.00
C TYR A 90 5.39 -15.84 -7.42
N SER A 91 5.76 -16.25 -8.64
CA SER A 91 5.53 -17.60 -9.14
C SER A 91 6.25 -18.65 -8.29
N MET A 92 7.50 -18.40 -7.92
CA MET A 92 8.27 -19.31 -7.05
C MET A 92 7.57 -19.53 -5.70
N TRP A 93 7.18 -18.45 -5.02
CA TRP A 93 6.49 -18.54 -3.74
C TRP A 93 5.09 -19.13 -3.87
N THR A 94 4.37 -18.80 -4.94
CA THR A 94 3.06 -19.39 -5.22
C THR A 94 3.14 -20.91 -5.34
N ILE A 95 4.14 -21.44 -6.04
CA ILE A 95 4.35 -22.88 -6.18
C ILE A 95 4.63 -23.53 -4.81
N ILE A 96 5.49 -22.90 -4.01
CA ILE A 96 5.82 -23.38 -2.66
C ILE A 96 4.58 -23.44 -1.76
N TYR A 97 3.70 -22.44 -1.84
CA TYR A 97 2.47 -22.36 -1.04
C TYR A 97 1.27 -23.10 -1.65
N LEU A 98 1.41 -23.67 -2.85
CA LEU A 98 0.31 -24.31 -3.55
C LEU A 98 -0.32 -25.49 -2.79
N PRO A 99 0.46 -26.38 -2.12
CA PRO A 99 -0.11 -27.45 -1.31
C PRO A 99 -0.98 -26.90 -0.17
N TYR A 100 -0.51 -25.86 0.52
CA TYR A 100 -1.29 -25.21 1.57
C TYR A 100 -2.57 -24.56 1.01
N GLY A 101 -2.46 -23.87 -0.13
CA GLY A 101 -3.61 -23.28 -0.80
C GLY A 101 -4.67 -24.32 -1.17
N TYR A 102 -4.26 -25.49 -1.66
CA TYR A 102 -5.17 -26.60 -1.97
C TYR A 102 -5.96 -27.05 -0.73
N PHE A 103 -5.29 -27.35 0.38
CA PHE A 103 -5.96 -27.75 1.63
C PHE A 103 -6.88 -26.65 2.18
N PHE A 104 -6.49 -25.38 2.05
CA PHE A 104 -7.34 -24.26 2.41
C PHE A 104 -8.62 -24.22 1.56
N PHE A 105 -8.52 -24.34 0.23
CA PHE A 105 -9.69 -24.36 -0.65
C PHE A 105 -10.59 -25.59 -0.42
N GLU A 106 -10.00 -26.74 -0.12
CA GLU A 106 -10.74 -27.94 0.24
C GLU A 106 -11.53 -27.74 1.56
N SER A 107 -10.93 -27.06 2.55
CA SER A 107 -11.60 -26.74 3.81
C SER A 107 -12.81 -25.80 3.67
N LEU A 108 -12.89 -25.04 2.57
CA LEU A 108 -14.03 -24.16 2.29
C LEU A 108 -15.29 -24.91 1.82
N ASN A 109 -15.21 -26.24 1.61
CA ASN A 109 -16.32 -27.08 1.15
C ASN A 109 -17.03 -26.56 -0.12
N ILE A 110 -16.30 -25.86 -0.98
CA ILE A 110 -16.81 -25.33 -2.25
C ILE A 110 -16.94 -26.45 -3.28
N ALA A 111 -17.99 -26.39 -4.11
CA ALA A 111 -18.16 -27.36 -5.19
C ALA A 111 -16.93 -27.34 -6.13
N LYS A 112 -16.47 -28.52 -6.56
CA LYS A 112 -15.22 -28.69 -7.33
C LYS A 112 -15.14 -27.81 -8.58
N ILE A 113 -16.28 -27.49 -9.19
CA ILE A 113 -16.37 -26.60 -10.36
C ILE A 113 -15.85 -25.18 -10.08
N TYR A 114 -15.94 -24.71 -8.83
CA TYR A 114 -15.47 -23.39 -8.41
C TYR A 114 -14.00 -23.37 -7.97
N LEU A 115 -13.31 -24.52 -7.91
CA LEU A 115 -11.90 -24.57 -7.51
C LEU A 115 -11.00 -23.83 -8.51
N LEU A 116 -11.20 -24.02 -9.81
CA LEU A 116 -10.38 -23.35 -10.83
C LEU A 116 -10.64 -21.83 -10.88
N PRO A 117 -11.88 -21.33 -10.94
CA PRO A 117 -12.16 -19.90 -10.79
C PRO A 117 -11.65 -19.33 -9.48
N GLY A 118 -11.85 -20.05 -8.37
CA GLY A 118 -11.36 -19.65 -7.05
C GLY A 118 -9.84 -19.53 -7.00
N PHE A 119 -9.11 -20.45 -7.63
CA PHE A 119 -7.66 -20.40 -7.79
C PHE A 119 -7.20 -19.19 -8.60
N ILE A 120 -7.89 -18.86 -9.71
CA ILE A 120 -7.56 -17.68 -10.53
C ILE A 120 -7.77 -16.39 -9.73
N VAL A 121 -8.89 -16.26 -9.03
CA VAL A 121 -9.15 -15.13 -8.14
C VAL A 121 -8.10 -15.09 -7.03
N ALA A 122 -7.77 -16.22 -6.43
CA ALA A 122 -6.75 -16.29 -5.40
C ALA A 122 -5.40 -15.82 -5.93
N LEU A 123 -4.98 -16.25 -7.10
CA LEU A 123 -3.72 -15.85 -7.74
C LEU A 123 -3.69 -14.35 -8.08
N LEU A 124 -4.72 -13.84 -8.74
CA LEU A 124 -4.70 -12.49 -9.28
C LEU A 124 -5.12 -11.42 -8.26
N TYR A 125 -5.88 -11.79 -7.24
CA TYR A 125 -6.48 -10.86 -6.29
C TYR A 125 -5.97 -11.07 -4.86
N LEU A 126 -6.04 -12.29 -4.33
CA LEU A 126 -5.64 -12.57 -2.94
C LEU A 126 -4.13 -12.88 -2.77
N GLY A 127 -3.41 -13.15 -3.86
CA GLY A 127 -2.03 -13.61 -3.87
C GLY A 127 -1.81 -15.09 -3.55
N MET A 128 -2.83 -15.96 -3.61
CA MET A 128 -2.86 -17.37 -3.16
C MET A 128 -2.73 -17.57 -1.65
N LEU A 129 -1.90 -16.75 -1.01
CA LEU A 129 -1.83 -16.62 0.43
C LEU A 129 -2.00 -15.13 0.77
N HIS A 130 -2.66 -14.86 1.89
CA HIS A 130 -2.96 -13.50 2.32
C HIS A 130 -1.70 -12.63 2.57
N THR A 131 -0.50 -13.20 2.61
CA THR A 131 0.78 -12.45 2.69
C THR A 131 1.34 -12.04 1.33
N LEU A 132 0.96 -12.72 0.25
CA LEU A 132 1.50 -12.53 -1.09
C LEU A 132 0.69 -11.56 -1.96
N TRP A 133 -0.49 -11.13 -1.49
CA TRP A 133 -1.38 -10.17 -2.18
C TRP A 133 -0.68 -8.89 -2.64
N TYR A 134 0.39 -8.47 -1.95
CA TYR A 134 1.18 -7.30 -2.28
C TYR A 134 1.63 -7.29 -3.76
N ILE A 135 2.05 -8.44 -4.29
CA ILE A 135 2.62 -8.52 -5.63
C ILE A 135 1.57 -8.25 -6.73
N PRO A 136 0.46 -9.01 -6.82
CA PRO A 136 -0.60 -8.70 -7.78
C PRO A 136 -1.14 -7.28 -7.57
N ALA A 137 -1.24 -6.82 -6.32
CA ALA A 137 -1.72 -5.48 -6.03
C ALA A 137 -0.79 -4.37 -6.57
N VAL A 138 0.53 -4.54 -6.45
CA VAL A 138 1.53 -3.61 -7.05
C VAL A 138 1.42 -3.59 -8.57
N ILE A 139 1.30 -4.76 -9.20
CA ILE A 139 1.21 -4.86 -10.67
C ILE A 139 -0.05 -4.15 -11.16
N LEU A 140 -1.21 -4.49 -10.59
CA LEU A 140 -2.49 -3.89 -10.96
C LEU A 140 -2.49 -2.38 -10.69
N GLY A 141 -2.09 -1.96 -9.48
CA GLY A 141 -2.03 -0.56 -9.12
C GLY A 141 -1.10 0.25 -10.01
N TRP A 142 0.04 -0.34 -10.41
CA TRP A 142 0.97 0.30 -11.34
C TRP A 142 0.34 0.50 -12.72
N ILE A 143 -0.33 -0.52 -13.26
CA ILE A 143 -1.04 -0.43 -14.55
C ILE A 143 -2.10 0.68 -14.49
N ILE A 144 -2.89 0.72 -13.41
CA ILE A 144 -3.91 1.75 -13.18
C ILE A 144 -3.29 3.14 -13.16
N ILE A 145 -2.24 3.36 -12.37
CA ILE A 145 -1.59 4.68 -12.27
C ILE A 145 -1.00 5.12 -13.62
N GLN A 146 -0.32 4.23 -14.34
CA GLN A 146 0.24 4.56 -15.65
C GLN A 146 -0.86 4.89 -16.67
N GLY A 147 -1.98 4.14 -16.64
CA GLY A 147 -3.14 4.41 -17.48
C GLY A 147 -3.79 5.76 -17.15
N LEU A 148 -4.10 6.01 -15.88
CA LEU A 148 -4.70 7.26 -15.42
C LEU A 148 -3.82 8.47 -15.76
N LEU A 149 -2.52 8.40 -15.48
CA LEU A 149 -1.57 9.47 -15.82
C LEU A 149 -1.51 9.74 -17.33
N LYS A 150 -1.62 8.71 -18.16
CA LYS A 150 -1.61 8.84 -19.62
C LYS A 150 -2.90 9.47 -20.16
N TYR A 151 -4.06 9.05 -19.67
CA TYR A 151 -5.36 9.40 -20.27
C TYR A 151 -6.08 10.58 -19.58
N VAL A 152 -5.90 10.76 -18.27
CA VAL A 152 -6.62 11.76 -17.47
C VAL A 152 -5.67 12.83 -16.89
N GLY A 153 -4.36 12.61 -16.99
CA GLY A 153 -3.32 13.52 -16.49
C GLY A 153 -3.22 13.57 -14.97
N THR A 154 -2.21 14.27 -14.44
CA THR A 154 -1.86 14.22 -13.02
C THR A 154 -3.00 14.63 -12.08
N ARG A 155 -3.74 15.70 -12.40
CA ARG A 155 -4.86 16.18 -11.56
C ARG A 155 -6.01 15.19 -11.53
N GLY A 156 -6.40 14.66 -12.69
CA GLY A 156 -7.44 13.64 -12.80
C GLY A 156 -7.06 12.36 -12.06
N THR A 157 -5.82 11.88 -12.25
CA THR A 157 -5.30 10.72 -11.51
C THR A 157 -5.37 10.91 -10.01
N PHE A 158 -4.97 12.09 -9.49
CA PHE A 158 -5.05 12.38 -8.07
C PHE A 158 -6.48 12.27 -7.53
N ILE A 159 -7.44 12.93 -8.19
CA ILE A 159 -8.85 12.89 -7.77
C ILE A 159 -9.37 11.45 -7.82
N THR A 160 -9.17 10.73 -8.93
CA THR A 160 -9.64 9.35 -9.09
C THR A 160 -9.09 8.43 -8.01
N VAL A 161 -7.80 8.52 -7.71
CA VAL A 161 -7.15 7.66 -6.73
C VAL A 161 -7.57 7.98 -5.30
N VAL A 162 -7.80 9.26 -4.97
CA VAL A 162 -8.36 9.66 -3.66
C VAL A 162 -9.78 9.12 -3.51
N VAL A 163 -10.62 9.23 -4.55
CA VAL A 163 -11.99 8.69 -4.53
C VAL A 163 -11.97 7.17 -4.33
N LEU A 164 -11.14 6.45 -5.09
CA LEU A 164 -10.97 5.01 -4.92
C LEU A 164 -10.52 4.65 -3.50
N TYR A 165 -9.56 5.39 -2.95
CA TYR A 165 -9.11 5.16 -1.58
C TYR A 165 -10.22 5.40 -0.55
N CYS A 166 -11.01 6.46 -0.70
CA CYS A 166 -12.14 6.74 0.18
C CYS A 166 -13.23 5.66 0.10
N ILE A 167 -13.52 5.13 -1.10
CA ILE A 167 -14.44 3.99 -1.27
C ILE A 167 -13.91 2.77 -0.52
N GLY A 168 -12.62 2.44 -0.66
CA GLY A 168 -12.01 1.34 0.10
C GLY A 168 -12.02 1.59 1.61
N ALA A 169 -11.77 2.83 2.04
CA ALA A 169 -11.74 3.19 3.45
C ALA A 169 -13.05 2.93 4.18
N VAL A 170 -14.18 2.85 3.49
CA VAL A 170 -15.46 2.44 4.07
C VAL A 170 -15.37 1.08 4.79
N GLU A 171 -14.44 0.19 4.41
CA GLU A 171 -14.17 -1.07 5.14
C GLU A 171 -13.76 -0.82 6.59
N THR A 172 -12.84 0.13 6.82
CA THR A 172 -12.36 0.50 8.16
C THR A 172 -13.36 1.37 8.91
N TYR A 173 -14.09 2.20 8.18
CA TYR A 173 -15.04 3.16 8.73
C TYR A 173 -16.48 2.65 8.74
N SER A 174 -16.71 1.35 8.57
CA SER A 174 -18.03 0.79 8.31
C SER A 174 -19.04 1.11 9.41
N VAL A 175 -18.63 1.16 10.68
CA VAL A 175 -19.50 1.52 11.82
C VAL A 175 -20.19 2.87 11.61
N PHE A 176 -19.51 3.85 11.02
CA PHE A 176 -20.07 5.18 10.78
C PHE A 176 -21.03 5.22 9.58
N VAL A 177 -20.94 4.23 8.68
CA VAL A 177 -21.65 4.21 7.39
C VAL A 177 -22.78 3.17 7.38
N GLN A 178 -22.82 2.26 8.36
CA GLN A 178 -23.79 1.17 8.47
C GLN A 178 -25.26 1.63 8.44
N SER A 179 -25.57 2.79 9.01
CA SER A 179 -26.93 3.36 9.02
C SER A 179 -27.32 4.06 7.71
N THR A 180 -26.39 4.20 6.76
CA THR A 180 -26.62 4.92 5.51
C THR A 180 -27.13 4.00 4.40
N LYS A 181 -27.81 4.58 3.41
CA LYS A 181 -28.25 3.85 2.20
C LYS A 181 -27.10 3.30 1.34
N PHE A 182 -25.86 3.68 1.63
CA PHE A 182 -24.67 3.22 0.89
C PHE A 182 -24.18 1.84 1.38
N TYR A 183 -24.48 1.46 2.62
CA TYR A 183 -23.97 0.23 3.23
C TYR A 183 -24.31 -1.07 2.44
N PRO A 184 -25.50 -1.24 1.85
CA PRO A 184 -25.81 -2.43 1.05
C PRO A 184 -24.85 -2.65 -0.12
N LEU A 185 -24.46 -1.57 -0.83
CA LEU A 185 -23.50 -1.66 -1.94
C LEU A 185 -22.15 -2.18 -1.46
N MET A 186 -21.69 -1.67 -0.32
CA MET A 186 -20.46 -2.13 0.32
C MET A 186 -20.57 -3.59 0.75
N SER A 187 -21.68 -3.99 1.37
CA SER A 187 -21.92 -5.37 1.80
C SER A 187 -21.89 -6.35 0.63
N THR A 188 -22.52 -5.99 -0.51
CA THR A 188 -22.47 -6.80 -1.73
C THR A 188 -21.04 -6.91 -2.25
N TYR A 189 -20.29 -5.81 -2.30
CA TYR A 189 -18.88 -5.86 -2.70
C TYR A 189 -18.08 -6.82 -1.80
N MET A 190 -18.22 -6.71 -0.47
CA MET A 190 -17.50 -7.56 0.48
C MET A 190 -17.88 -9.04 0.38
N SER A 191 -19.12 -9.36 0.05
CA SER A 191 -19.53 -10.76 -0.15
C SER A 191 -18.80 -11.45 -1.32
N ILE A 192 -18.37 -10.68 -2.32
CA ILE A 192 -17.70 -11.19 -3.53
C ILE A 192 -16.19 -11.12 -3.35
N PHE A 193 -15.67 -9.96 -2.96
CA PHE A 193 -14.23 -9.65 -2.97
C PHE A 193 -13.57 -9.74 -1.60
N GLN A 194 -14.32 -10.02 -0.52
CA GLN A 194 -13.86 -10.23 0.87
C GLN A 194 -13.21 -9.04 1.57
N THR A 195 -12.46 -8.20 0.85
CA THR A 195 -11.78 -7.01 1.39
C THR A 195 -11.65 -5.96 0.30
N THR A 196 -11.51 -4.69 0.68
CA THR A 196 -11.14 -3.62 -0.25
C THR A 196 -9.63 -3.40 -0.30
N ARG A 197 -8.84 -4.06 0.57
CA ARG A 197 -7.38 -3.98 0.57
C ARG A 197 -6.77 -4.73 -0.60
N ASN A 198 -6.74 -4.08 -1.77
CA ASN A 198 -6.34 -4.68 -3.04
C ASN A 198 -5.60 -3.68 -3.96
N GLY A 199 -5.27 -4.14 -5.17
CA GLY A 199 -4.59 -3.33 -6.19
C GLY A 199 -5.39 -2.17 -6.79
N LEU A 200 -6.70 -2.09 -6.51
CA LEU A 200 -7.62 -1.06 -7.05
C LEU A 200 -7.87 0.07 -6.04
N PHE A 201 -8.29 -0.24 -4.82
CA PHE A 201 -8.66 0.80 -3.84
C PHE A 201 -7.49 1.21 -2.95
N TYR A 202 -6.63 0.27 -2.57
CA TYR A 202 -5.56 0.53 -1.61
C TYR A 202 -4.27 0.96 -2.28
N THR A 203 -3.77 0.17 -3.22
CA THR A 203 -2.42 0.34 -3.77
C THR A 203 -2.19 1.65 -4.55
N PRO A 204 -3.13 2.12 -5.40
CA PRO A 204 -2.86 3.27 -6.27
C PRO A 204 -2.52 4.56 -5.52
N VAL A 205 -3.09 4.81 -4.32
CA VAL A 205 -2.79 6.04 -3.56
C VAL A 205 -1.33 6.12 -3.16
N TYR A 206 -0.76 5.01 -2.68
CA TYR A 206 0.62 4.96 -2.22
C TYR A 206 1.60 4.97 -3.39
N LEU A 207 1.24 4.31 -4.51
CA LEU A 207 2.06 4.38 -5.72
C LEU A 207 2.09 5.79 -6.30
N LEU A 208 0.93 6.47 -6.38
CA LEU A 208 0.88 7.87 -6.82
C LEU A 208 1.66 8.78 -5.87
N ALA A 209 1.54 8.57 -4.55
CA ALA A 209 2.28 9.31 -3.55
C ALA A 209 3.80 9.22 -3.75
N GLY A 210 4.34 8.00 -3.95
CA GLY A 210 5.77 7.81 -4.23
C GLY A 210 6.21 8.42 -5.56
N TYR A 211 5.34 8.36 -6.58
CA TYR A 211 5.58 8.97 -7.89
C TYR A 211 5.66 10.51 -7.80
N LEU A 212 4.68 11.14 -7.12
CA LEU A 212 4.63 12.59 -6.92
C LEU A 212 5.77 13.06 -6.02
N LEU A 213 6.12 12.28 -4.99
CA LEU A 213 7.27 12.61 -4.14
C LEU A 213 8.57 12.63 -4.94
N TYR A 214 8.75 11.75 -5.93
CA TYR A 214 9.90 11.82 -6.83
C TYR A 214 9.87 13.09 -7.69
N ASP A 215 8.74 13.37 -8.34
CA ASP A 215 8.62 14.51 -9.27
C ASP A 215 8.78 15.87 -8.57
N TYR A 216 8.32 15.97 -7.33
CA TYR A 216 8.38 17.18 -6.52
C TYR A 216 9.45 17.13 -5.43
N PHE A 217 10.39 16.17 -5.51
CA PHE A 217 11.31 15.84 -4.41
C PHE A 217 12.01 17.06 -3.82
N ASN A 218 12.46 18.00 -4.66
CA ASN A 218 13.23 19.17 -4.26
C ASN A 218 12.39 20.43 -3.97
N THR A 219 11.06 20.32 -3.99
CA THR A 219 10.18 21.44 -3.64
C THR A 219 10.13 21.69 -2.14
N ASP A 220 9.78 22.92 -1.75
CA ASP A 220 9.58 23.34 -0.36
C ASP A 220 8.60 22.45 0.42
N LEU A 221 7.64 21.83 -0.27
CA LEU A 221 6.70 20.89 0.33
C LEU A 221 7.42 19.71 1.00
N PHE A 222 8.51 19.21 0.40
CA PHE A 222 9.23 18.04 0.90
C PHE A 222 10.59 18.37 1.54
N THR A 223 11.13 19.56 1.31
CA THR A 223 12.43 19.97 1.89
C THR A 223 12.27 20.71 3.22
N LYS A 224 11.38 21.70 3.30
CA LYS A 224 11.20 22.54 4.50
C LYS A 224 10.48 21.79 5.61
N SER A 225 10.97 21.92 6.84
CA SER A 225 10.35 21.40 8.08
C SER A 225 9.95 19.92 8.00
N ARG A 226 10.72 19.10 7.27
CA ARG A 226 10.40 17.70 6.97
C ARG A 226 10.12 16.84 8.21
N GLY A 227 10.91 17.01 9.27
CA GLY A 227 10.74 16.28 10.53
C GLY A 227 9.47 16.68 11.26
N LEU A 228 9.18 17.99 11.32
CA LEU A 228 7.93 18.51 11.90
C LEU A 228 6.70 18.02 11.14
N LYS A 229 6.74 18.01 9.79
CA LYS A 229 5.65 17.46 8.96
C LYS A 229 5.43 15.98 9.24
N TYR A 230 6.49 15.19 9.35
CA TYR A 230 6.38 13.77 9.72
C TYR A 230 5.74 13.60 11.11
N ILE A 231 6.24 14.31 12.13
CA ILE A 231 5.69 14.26 13.49
C ILE A 231 4.21 14.68 13.50
N LEU A 232 3.85 15.76 12.79
CA LEU A 232 2.48 16.22 12.66
C LEU A 232 1.56 15.13 12.11
N PHE A 233 1.90 14.53 10.97
CA PHE A 233 1.06 13.48 10.37
C PHE A 233 1.06 12.18 11.17
N LEU A 234 2.15 11.89 11.91
CA LEU A 234 2.17 10.77 12.85
C LEU A 234 1.20 10.99 14.02
N LEU A 235 1.16 12.20 14.59
CA LEU A 235 0.22 12.56 15.66
C LEU A 235 -1.23 12.55 15.16
N LEU A 236 -1.49 13.12 13.99
CA LEU A 236 -2.83 13.09 13.40
C LEU A 236 -3.28 11.64 13.13
N LEU A 237 -2.39 10.80 12.60
CA LEU A 237 -2.71 9.39 12.37
C LEU A 237 -2.90 8.63 13.70
N ALA A 238 -2.16 8.98 14.75
CA ALA A 238 -2.38 8.42 16.09
C ALA A 238 -3.77 8.82 16.65
N LEU A 239 -4.22 10.05 16.43
CA LEU A 239 -5.57 10.49 16.81
C LEU A 239 -6.65 9.72 16.03
N GLU A 240 -6.47 9.57 14.71
CA GLU A 240 -7.34 8.73 13.89
C GLU A 240 -7.37 7.28 14.41
N ASN A 241 -6.22 6.75 14.81
CA ASN A 241 -6.12 5.41 15.38
C ASN A 241 -6.87 5.26 16.71
N VAL A 242 -6.87 6.28 17.58
CA VAL A 242 -7.69 6.29 18.79
C VAL A 242 -9.18 6.26 18.43
N LEU A 243 -9.61 7.05 17.43
CA LEU A 243 -10.99 7.03 16.96
C LEU A 243 -11.41 5.65 16.44
N ILE A 244 -10.56 5.00 15.63
CA ILE A 244 -10.83 3.65 15.11
C ILE A 244 -10.78 2.58 16.21
N TYR A 245 -9.93 2.74 17.23
CA TYR A 245 -9.87 1.81 18.36
C TYR A 245 -11.22 1.67 19.07
N PHE A 246 -11.91 2.79 19.30
CA PHE A 246 -13.22 2.82 19.92
C PHE A 246 -14.38 2.50 18.96
N ASN A 247 -14.17 2.64 17.64
CA ASN A 247 -15.21 2.47 16.62
C ASN A 247 -14.72 1.52 15.51
N GLN A 248 -14.52 0.25 15.84
CA GLN A 248 -13.90 -0.70 14.93
C GLN A 248 -14.86 -1.15 13.83
N GLY A 249 -14.52 -0.86 12.57
CA GLY A 249 -15.19 -1.41 11.39
C GLY A 249 -14.83 -2.87 11.08
N LEU A 250 -15.14 -3.29 9.86
CA LEU A 250 -14.93 -4.67 9.38
C LEU A 250 -13.45 -5.08 9.41
N ASP A 251 -12.55 -4.23 8.89
CA ASP A 251 -11.11 -4.42 8.98
C ASP A 251 -10.38 -3.08 8.98
N LYS A 252 -9.23 -2.98 9.63
CA LYS A 252 -8.50 -1.73 9.91
C LYS A 252 -7.45 -1.41 8.85
N ASN A 253 -7.74 -1.70 7.58
CA ASN A 253 -6.75 -1.64 6.50
C ASN A 253 -6.44 -0.22 6.06
N PHE A 254 -7.41 0.68 6.16
CA PHE A 254 -7.35 2.03 5.63
C PHE A 254 -7.36 3.04 6.76
N PHE A 255 -6.45 4.00 6.67
CA PHE A 255 -6.46 5.19 7.51
C PHE A 255 -6.27 6.39 6.58
N LEU A 256 -7.18 7.35 6.62
CA LEU A 256 -7.19 8.53 5.77
C LEU A 256 -5.88 9.31 5.85
N LEU A 257 -5.22 9.32 7.02
CA LEU A 257 -3.93 10.00 7.21
C LEU A 257 -2.72 9.11 6.93
N ALA A 258 -2.90 7.79 6.73
CA ALA A 258 -1.78 6.88 6.46
C ALA A 258 -1.01 7.22 5.17
N PRO A 259 -1.64 7.58 4.03
CA PRO A 259 -0.90 8.02 2.84
C PRO A 259 0.03 9.19 3.12
N LEU A 260 -0.43 10.20 3.86
CA LEU A 260 0.37 11.39 4.19
C LEU A 260 1.49 11.03 5.18
N CYS A 261 1.17 10.29 6.25
CA CYS A 261 2.17 9.84 7.22
C CYS A 261 3.25 9.00 6.55
N ALA A 262 2.89 8.08 5.65
CA ALA A 262 3.82 7.21 4.95
C ALA A 262 4.72 8.00 3.98
N VAL A 263 4.18 9.00 3.28
CA VAL A 263 4.96 9.90 2.41
C VAL A 263 6.00 10.67 3.20
N PHE A 264 5.62 11.27 4.33
CA PHE A 264 6.55 12.05 5.13
C PHE A 264 7.55 11.18 5.90
N LEU A 265 7.17 9.97 6.30
CA LEU A 265 8.11 8.97 6.84
C LEU A 265 9.20 8.63 5.83
N PHE A 266 8.81 8.30 4.59
CA PHE A 266 9.77 7.97 3.54
C PHE A 266 10.61 9.18 3.11
N ASN A 267 10.01 10.37 3.01
CA ASN A 267 10.75 11.60 2.70
C ASN A 267 11.76 11.96 3.81
N TRP A 268 11.43 11.70 5.08
CA TRP A 268 12.40 11.84 6.17
C TRP A 268 13.52 10.80 6.06
N SER A 269 13.18 9.51 5.83
CA SER A 269 14.16 8.43 5.79
C SER A 269 15.17 8.56 4.66
N ILE A 270 14.74 8.96 3.46
CA ILE A 270 15.65 9.10 2.31
C ILE A 270 16.61 10.30 2.43
N ARG A 271 16.27 11.30 3.26
CA ARG A 271 17.04 12.56 3.38
C ARG A 271 17.74 12.74 4.73
N THR A 272 17.53 11.85 5.70
CA THR A 272 18.18 11.95 7.00
C THR A 272 19.70 11.76 6.88
N SER A 273 20.46 12.40 7.78
CA SER A 273 21.91 12.20 7.90
C SER A 273 22.28 11.01 8.79
N LEU A 274 21.31 10.44 9.50
CA LEU A 274 21.52 9.25 10.35
C LEU A 274 21.94 8.05 9.48
N PHE A 275 22.95 7.29 9.88
CA PHE A 275 23.41 6.08 9.16
C PHE A 275 23.84 6.32 7.70
N LYS A 276 24.32 7.54 7.39
CA LYS A 276 25.00 7.83 6.12
C LYS A 276 26.38 7.20 6.06
#